data_AF-A0A8J2I7N3-F1
#
_entry.id   AF-A0A8J2I7N3-F1
#
_cell.length_a   1.000
_cell.length_b   1.000
_cell.length_c   1.000
_cell.angle_alpha   90.00
_cell.angle_beta   90.00
_cell.angle_gamma   90.00
#
_symmetry.space_group_name_H-M   'P 1'
#
loop_
_entity.id
_entity.type
_entity.pdbx_description
1 polymer ?
#
loop_
_entity_poly.entity_id
_entity_poly.type
_entity_poly.pdbx_seq_one_letter_code
_entity_poly.pdbx_strand_id
1 'polypeptide(L)'
;MGRELQKKKNKSSIPKKRQNGPSKKKILQNPIIAKHWNQKETLSQNYRRLGLTARLNHATGGTEKTIALLGLNDEKSSRADAVANSTADALNIVSKAKKPENIPTEEIEVERDPETGAILRVTGTFETKDNPLNDPLNDIEDDNEDAEWNGFAMVPERRQDEAVTNPVIRELEEAALNGAKKAPRGQSQREQEWVERLVSKYGEDYAKMARDRKLNPMQQTAADIRKRVVKWQKSQEKA
;
A
#
# COMPACT_ATOMS: atom_id res chain seq x y z
N MET A 1 38.87 1.10 45.05
CA MET A 1 38.21 2.40 45.35
C MET A 1 36.79 2.36 44.79
N GLY A 2 35.76 2.29 45.62
CA GLY A 2 34.36 2.17 45.19
C GLY A 2 33.47 3.18 45.90
N ARG A 3 32.39 3.61 45.25
CA ARG A 3 31.49 4.67 45.71
C ARG A 3 30.94 4.37 47.11
N GLU A 4 31.08 5.31 48.04
CA GLU A 4 30.76 5.09 49.46
C GLU A 4 29.29 4.76 49.70
N LEU A 5 28.38 5.33 48.91
CA LEU A 5 26.95 5.01 48.96
C LEU A 5 26.66 3.55 48.60
N GLN A 6 27.38 2.98 47.63
CA GLN A 6 27.23 1.57 47.27
C GLN A 6 27.80 0.67 48.39
N LYS A 7 28.90 1.09 49.02
CA LYS A 7 29.45 0.38 50.20
C LYS A 7 28.47 0.41 51.38
N LYS A 8 27.86 1.56 51.69
CA LYS A 8 26.83 1.71 52.74
C LYS A 8 25.60 0.86 52.44
N LYS A 9 25.13 0.85 51.19
CA LYS A 9 24.02 -0.01 50.72
C LYS A 9 24.36 -1.51 50.77
N ASN A 10 25.62 -1.89 50.58
CA ASN A 10 26.06 -3.28 50.69
C ASN A 10 26.20 -3.73 52.15
N LYS A 11 26.50 -2.80 53.07
CA LYS A 11 26.60 -3.06 54.52
C LYS A 11 25.25 -3.04 55.24
N SER A 12 24.21 -2.41 54.68
CA SER A 12 22.87 -2.43 55.28
C SER A 12 22.24 -3.81 55.17
N SER A 13 21.53 -4.25 56.21
CA SER A 13 20.74 -5.50 56.25
C SER A 13 19.46 -5.47 55.38
N ILE A 14 19.25 -4.39 54.63
CA ILE A 14 18.07 -4.18 53.77
C ILE A 14 18.21 -5.03 52.50
N PRO A 15 17.18 -5.80 52.11
CA PRO A 15 17.23 -6.60 50.89
C PRO A 15 17.35 -5.71 49.65
N LYS A 16 18.26 -6.08 48.74
CA LYS A 16 18.47 -5.33 47.48
C LYS A 16 17.26 -5.54 46.56
N LYS A 17 16.48 -4.48 46.32
CA LYS A 17 15.44 -4.48 45.28
C LYS A 17 16.09 -4.68 43.91
N ARG A 18 15.87 -5.85 43.31
CA ARG A 18 16.24 -6.15 41.92
C ARG A 18 15.06 -5.80 41.02
N GLN A 19 15.34 -5.34 39.81
CA GLN A 19 14.31 -5.21 38.79
C GLN A 19 14.05 -6.60 38.20
N ASN A 20 12.79 -6.87 37.88
CA ASN A 20 12.42 -8.10 37.17
C ASN A 20 13.03 -8.06 35.76
N GLY A 21 13.35 -9.24 35.23
CA GLY A 21 13.79 -9.36 33.84
C GLY A 21 12.71 -8.88 32.86
N PRO A 22 13.09 -8.63 31.59
CA PRO A 22 12.15 -8.21 30.56
C PRO A 22 11.04 -9.27 30.38
N SER A 23 9.79 -8.82 30.32
CA SER A 23 8.65 -9.69 30.07
C SER A 23 8.58 -10.10 28.59
N LYS A 24 7.92 -11.24 28.31
CA LYS A 24 7.66 -11.67 26.94
C LYS A 24 6.65 -10.71 26.28
N LYS A 25 6.99 -10.21 25.10
CA LYS A 25 6.13 -9.28 24.35
C LYS A 25 4.85 -9.99 23.90
N LYS A 26 3.70 -9.36 24.13
CA LYS A 26 2.40 -9.79 23.62
C LYS A 26 2.04 -8.95 22.39
N ILE A 27 1.45 -9.56 21.37
CA ILE A 27 0.87 -8.84 20.23
C ILE A 27 -0.54 -8.43 20.64
N LEU A 28 -0.78 -7.12 20.75
CA LEU A 28 -2.04 -6.57 21.27
C LEU A 28 -2.83 -5.80 20.20
N GLN A 29 -2.21 -5.50 19.05
CA GLN A 29 -2.78 -4.61 18.05
C GLN A 29 -3.84 -5.26 17.16
N ASN A 30 -3.65 -6.52 16.76
CA ASN A 30 -4.58 -7.22 15.87
C ASN A 30 -5.06 -8.53 16.52
N PRO A 31 -6.38 -8.70 16.75
CA PRO A 31 -6.92 -9.91 17.38
C PRO A 31 -6.73 -11.17 16.53
N ILE A 32 -6.75 -11.05 15.20
CA ILE A 32 -6.56 -12.19 14.28
C ILE A 32 -5.12 -12.72 14.42
N ILE A 33 -4.13 -11.84 14.34
CA ILE A 33 -2.71 -12.22 14.51
C ILE A 33 -2.44 -12.75 15.92
N ALA A 34 -3.05 -12.13 16.95
CA ALA A 34 -2.86 -12.56 18.33
C ALA A 34 -3.36 -14.00 18.59
N LYS A 35 -4.48 -14.41 17.99
CA LYS A 35 -5.00 -15.80 18.07
C LYS A 35 -4.02 -16.82 17.51
N HIS A 36 -3.38 -16.47 16.40
CA HIS A 36 -2.45 -17.37 15.72
C HIS A 36 -0.98 -17.14 16.11
N TRP A 37 -0.67 -16.42 17.20
CA TRP A 37 0.71 -16.15 17.59
C TRP A 37 1.31 -17.24 18.49
N ASN A 38 2.42 -17.85 18.07
CA ASN A 38 3.15 -18.83 18.89
C ASN A 38 4.32 -18.17 19.63
N GLN A 39 4.28 -18.14 20.96
CA GLN A 39 5.33 -17.52 21.77
C GLN A 39 6.66 -18.31 21.77
N LYS A 40 6.65 -19.58 21.33
CA LYS A 40 7.86 -20.40 21.25
C LYS A 40 8.67 -20.14 19.97
N GLU A 41 8.02 -19.60 18.94
CA GLU A 41 8.64 -19.29 17.65
C GLU A 41 9.23 -17.88 17.65
N THR A 42 10.27 -17.66 16.85
CA THR A 42 10.80 -16.31 16.61
C THR A 42 9.80 -15.46 15.83
N LEU A 43 10.00 -14.14 15.83
CA LEU A 43 9.15 -13.23 15.04
C LEU A 43 9.15 -13.62 13.57
N SER A 44 10.33 -13.85 12.98
CA SER A 44 10.46 -14.22 11.57
C SER A 44 9.78 -15.56 11.24
N GLN A 45 9.87 -16.55 12.13
CA GLN A 45 9.20 -17.84 11.98
C GLN A 45 7.67 -17.71 12.03
N ASN A 46 7.14 -16.99 13.02
CA ASN A 46 5.70 -16.76 13.14
C ASN A 46 5.14 -16.06 11.90
N TYR A 47 5.74 -14.95 11.48
CA TYR A 47 5.28 -14.21 10.30
C TYR A 47 5.32 -15.09 9.04
N ARG A 48 6.39 -15.88 8.86
CA ARG A 48 6.48 -16.86 7.76
C ARG A 48 5.35 -17.90 7.83
N ARG A 49 5.03 -18.44 9.01
CA ARG A 49 3.92 -19.39 9.21
C ARG A 49 2.55 -18.75 8.93
N LEU A 50 2.39 -17.47 9.24
CA LEU A 50 1.18 -16.70 8.92
C LEU A 50 1.10 -16.29 7.44
N GLY A 51 2.17 -16.51 6.66
CA GLY A 51 2.26 -16.06 5.27
C GLY A 51 2.54 -14.56 5.10
N LEU A 52 2.98 -13.90 6.17
CA LEU A 52 3.34 -12.48 6.19
C LEU A 52 4.86 -12.30 6.13
N THR A 53 5.31 -11.18 5.57
CA THR A 53 6.74 -10.84 5.53
C THR A 53 7.15 -10.14 6.83
N ALA A 54 8.16 -10.67 7.54
CA ALA A 54 8.68 -10.03 8.76
C ALA A 54 9.53 -8.78 8.48
N ARG A 55 10.19 -8.73 7.32
CA ARG A 55 11.01 -7.61 6.83
C ARG A 55 10.71 -7.42 5.35
N LEU A 56 10.68 -6.17 4.91
CA LEU A 56 10.45 -5.82 3.51
C LEU A 56 11.70 -6.04 2.65
N ASN A 57 12.87 -5.64 3.17
CA ASN A 57 14.14 -5.75 2.49
C ASN A 57 14.85 -7.07 2.83
N HIS A 58 15.87 -7.41 2.04
CA HIS A 58 16.81 -8.51 2.32
C HIS A 58 17.34 -8.41 3.77
N ALA A 59 17.30 -9.54 4.48
CA ALA A 59 17.90 -9.63 5.81
C ALA A 59 19.40 -9.85 5.67
N THR A 60 20.21 -8.98 6.29
CA THR A 60 21.66 -9.18 6.35
C THR A 60 22.01 -10.45 7.15
N GLY A 61 22.84 -11.31 6.56
CA GLY A 61 23.30 -12.56 7.17
C GLY A 61 22.49 -13.78 6.76
N GLY A 62 22.83 -14.94 7.33
CA GLY A 62 22.15 -16.20 7.03
C GLY A 62 20.75 -16.25 7.64
N THR A 63 19.76 -16.68 6.86
CA THR A 63 18.43 -17.01 7.36
C THR A 63 18.31 -18.52 7.63
N GLU A 64 17.50 -18.90 8.61
CA GLU A 64 17.16 -20.31 8.84
C GLU A 64 16.55 -20.94 7.58
N LYS A 65 17.25 -21.93 7.02
CA LYS A 65 16.79 -22.72 5.87
C LYS A 65 15.83 -23.80 6.38
N THR A 66 14.57 -23.76 5.98
CA THR A 66 13.58 -24.80 6.34
C THR A 66 13.82 -26.06 5.52
N ILE A 67 13.33 -27.22 5.99
CA ILE A 67 13.46 -28.51 5.28
C ILE A 67 12.90 -28.40 3.84
N ALA A 68 11.78 -27.68 3.69
CA ALA A 68 11.19 -27.37 2.39
C ALA A 68 12.10 -26.49 1.51
N LEU A 69 12.73 -25.46 2.08
CA LEU A 69 13.70 -24.61 1.35
C LEU A 69 14.96 -25.38 0.96
N LEU A 70 15.37 -26.34 1.79
CA LEU A 70 16.51 -27.20 1.51
C LEU A 70 16.17 -28.33 0.53
N GLY A 71 14.90 -28.50 0.14
CA GLY A 71 14.46 -29.56 -0.76
C GLY A 71 14.61 -30.98 -0.20
N LEU A 72 14.86 -31.12 1.12
CA LEU A 72 15.19 -32.41 1.75
C LEU A 72 14.03 -33.44 1.74
N ASN A 73 12.80 -32.98 1.49
CA ASN A 73 11.58 -33.80 1.48
C ASN A 73 10.88 -33.83 0.11
N ASP A 74 11.52 -33.34 -0.95
CA ASP A 74 10.92 -33.34 -2.28
C ASP A 74 11.38 -34.58 -3.04
N GLU A 75 10.45 -35.45 -3.43
CA GLU A 75 10.76 -36.73 -4.09
C GLU A 75 11.40 -36.53 -5.48
N LYS A 76 11.31 -35.31 -6.02
CA LYS A 76 11.94 -34.89 -7.27
C LYS A 76 13.25 -34.12 -7.08
N SER A 77 13.70 -33.86 -5.85
CA SER A 77 14.97 -33.18 -5.62
C SER A 77 16.13 -34.16 -5.79
N SER A 78 16.79 -34.07 -6.94
CA SER A 78 18.01 -34.83 -7.22
C SER A 78 19.22 -34.19 -6.52
N ARG A 79 19.36 -34.31 -5.18
CA ARG A 79 20.66 -33.97 -4.57
C ARG A 79 20.96 -34.63 -3.22
N ALA A 80 21.91 -35.56 -3.23
CA ALA A 80 22.63 -36.02 -2.04
C ALA A 80 23.87 -35.17 -1.71
N ASP A 81 24.50 -34.49 -2.69
CA ASP A 81 25.68 -33.67 -2.43
C ASP A 81 25.63 -32.36 -3.19
N ALA A 82 25.44 -31.28 -2.41
CA ALA A 82 25.19 -29.96 -2.90
C ALA A 82 26.30 -28.94 -2.69
N VAL A 83 27.41 -29.16 -3.41
CA VAL A 83 28.58 -28.29 -3.55
C VAL A 83 28.26 -26.81 -3.32
N ALA A 84 28.97 -26.22 -2.35
CA ALA A 84 28.83 -24.88 -1.77
C ALA A 84 28.94 -23.67 -2.75
N ASN A 85 28.92 -23.90 -4.07
CA ASN A 85 29.17 -22.90 -5.11
C ASN A 85 28.11 -22.89 -6.22
N SER A 86 26.88 -23.39 -5.98
CA SER A 86 25.82 -23.27 -7.00
C SER A 86 25.26 -21.85 -7.04
N THR A 87 25.09 -21.29 -8.25
CA THR A 87 24.51 -19.95 -8.52
C THR A 87 23.15 -19.73 -7.84
N ALA A 88 22.41 -20.81 -7.54
CA ALA A 88 21.17 -20.77 -6.78
C ALA A 88 21.33 -20.36 -5.30
N ASP A 89 22.50 -20.60 -4.68
CA ASP A 89 22.79 -20.17 -3.30
C ASP A 89 23.28 -18.71 -3.25
N ALA A 90 23.89 -18.21 -4.33
CA ALA A 90 24.33 -16.82 -4.46
C ALA A 90 23.18 -15.82 -4.73
N LEU A 91 22.00 -16.30 -5.15
CA LEU A 91 20.84 -15.48 -5.49
C LEU A 91 19.56 -15.91 -4.73
N ASN A 92 19.69 -16.43 -3.51
CA ASN A 92 18.55 -16.88 -2.71
C ASN A 92 17.78 -15.70 -2.09
N ILE A 93 17.02 -14.99 -2.92
CA ILE A 93 16.02 -14.00 -2.48
C ILE A 93 14.76 -14.78 -2.08
N VAL A 94 14.50 -14.83 -0.76
CA VAL A 94 13.35 -15.55 -0.17
C VAL A 94 12.00 -14.84 -0.43
N SER A 95 11.98 -13.68 -1.09
CA SER A 95 10.73 -13.18 -1.64
C SER A 95 10.45 -13.88 -2.96
N LYS A 96 9.30 -14.56 -3.02
CA LYS A 96 8.58 -14.87 -4.27
C LYS A 96 8.09 -13.57 -4.95
N ALA A 97 8.84 -12.47 -4.84
CA ALA A 97 8.68 -11.31 -5.66
C ALA A 97 9.34 -11.68 -6.98
N LYS A 98 8.49 -12.12 -7.92
CA LYS A 98 8.85 -12.39 -9.30
C LYS A 98 9.83 -11.29 -9.73
N LYS A 99 11.03 -11.67 -10.20
CA LYS A 99 11.87 -10.79 -11.01
C LYS A 99 10.93 -10.08 -12.00
N PRO A 100 11.10 -8.79 -12.34
CA PRO A 100 10.39 -8.23 -13.48
C PRO A 100 10.83 -9.04 -14.70
N GLU A 101 10.10 -10.12 -14.97
CA GLU A 101 10.31 -10.98 -16.11
C GLU A 101 9.79 -10.17 -17.28
N ASN A 102 10.71 -9.89 -18.20
CA ASN A 102 10.51 -9.24 -19.48
C ASN A 102 10.36 -7.72 -19.41
N ILE A 103 11.46 -7.02 -19.10
CA ILE A 103 11.72 -5.77 -19.83
C ILE A 103 12.15 -6.25 -21.23
N PRO A 104 11.36 -6.04 -22.30
CA PRO A 104 11.84 -6.32 -23.64
C PRO A 104 13.07 -5.46 -23.88
N THR A 105 14.20 -6.10 -24.13
CA THR A 105 15.43 -5.40 -24.50
C THR A 105 15.40 -5.28 -26.02
N GLU A 106 15.37 -4.05 -26.52
CA GLU A 106 15.45 -3.79 -27.95
C GLU A 106 16.92 -3.64 -28.34
N GLU A 107 17.34 -4.37 -29.38
CA GLU A 107 18.67 -4.31 -29.94
C GLU A 107 18.66 -3.36 -31.14
N ILE A 108 19.62 -2.43 -31.20
CA ILE A 108 19.76 -1.44 -32.27
C ILE A 108 21.15 -1.56 -32.89
N GLU A 109 21.22 -1.59 -34.22
CA GLU A 109 22.48 -1.60 -34.96
C GLU A 109 23.04 -0.18 -35.12
N VAL A 110 24.35 -0.03 -34.85
CA VAL A 110 25.05 1.26 -34.88
C VAL A 110 26.33 1.13 -35.69
N GLU A 111 26.43 1.88 -36.79
CA GLU A 111 27.66 2.02 -37.59
C GLU A 111 28.58 3.05 -36.92
N ARG A 112 29.81 2.63 -36.63
CA ARG A 112 30.85 3.46 -35.98
C ARG A 112 32.04 3.65 -36.90
N ASP A 113 32.64 4.82 -36.83
CA ASP A 113 33.88 5.15 -37.55
C ASP A 113 35.04 4.27 -37.02
N PRO A 114 35.77 3.54 -37.88
CA PRO A 114 36.81 2.60 -37.46
C PRO A 114 38.00 3.24 -36.72
N GLU A 115 38.30 4.52 -36.96
CA GLU A 115 39.48 5.15 -36.34
C GLU A 115 39.16 5.90 -35.04
N THR A 116 37.99 6.53 -34.94
CA THR A 116 37.63 7.40 -33.81
C THR A 116 36.60 6.77 -32.87
N GLY A 117 35.92 5.71 -33.29
CA GLY A 117 34.84 5.07 -32.54
C GLY A 117 33.58 5.94 -32.39
N ALA A 118 33.53 7.10 -33.06
CA ALA A 118 32.36 7.96 -33.07
C ALA A 118 31.20 7.29 -33.82
N ILE A 119 29.99 7.50 -33.32
CA ILE A 119 28.75 6.95 -33.91
C ILE A 119 28.44 7.76 -35.17
N LEU A 120 28.51 7.12 -36.34
CA LEU A 120 28.20 7.77 -37.62
C LEU A 120 26.72 7.63 -37.96
N ARG A 121 26.14 6.45 -37.74
CA ARG A 121 24.73 6.19 -38.05
C ARG A 121 24.13 5.14 -37.15
N VAL A 122 22.88 5.35 -36.75
CA VAL A 122 22.05 4.35 -36.09
C VAL A 122 21.09 3.80 -37.14
N THR A 123 21.27 2.53 -37.51
CA THR A 123 20.42 1.82 -38.48
C THR A 123 19.51 0.87 -37.72
N GLY A 124 18.42 1.40 -37.20
CA GLY A 124 17.31 0.63 -36.68
C GLY A 124 16.04 1.34 -37.14
N THR A 125 15.09 0.61 -37.71
CA THR A 125 13.80 1.15 -38.13
C THR A 125 13.01 1.56 -36.89
N PHE A 126 13.18 2.80 -36.44
CA PHE A 126 12.12 3.47 -35.70
C PHE A 126 10.99 3.73 -36.68
N GLU A 127 9.80 3.19 -36.41
CA GLU A 127 8.57 3.73 -37.01
C GLU A 127 8.40 5.14 -36.45
N THR A 128 9.06 6.12 -37.06
CA THR A 128 8.87 7.52 -36.74
C THR A 128 7.48 7.90 -37.23
N LYS A 129 6.56 8.23 -36.31
CA LYS A 129 5.26 8.79 -36.67
C LYS A 129 5.47 10.06 -37.51
N ASP A 130 4.69 10.22 -38.58
CA ASP A 130 4.78 11.38 -39.45
C ASP A 130 4.44 12.65 -38.65
N ASN A 131 5.48 13.43 -38.27
CA ASN A 131 5.33 14.73 -37.60
C ASN A 131 5.79 15.86 -38.56
N PRO A 132 5.02 16.17 -39.62
CA PRO A 132 5.42 17.13 -40.65
C PRO A 132 5.50 18.58 -40.14
N LEU A 133 4.88 18.90 -39.00
CA LEU A 133 4.92 20.23 -38.37
C LEU A 133 5.95 20.33 -37.22
N ASN A 134 6.64 19.25 -36.89
CA ASN A 134 7.58 19.15 -35.76
C ASN A 134 6.98 19.67 -34.44
N ASP A 135 5.73 19.29 -34.16
CA ASP A 135 5.03 19.69 -32.94
C ASP A 135 5.51 18.84 -31.75
N PRO A 136 5.96 19.45 -30.63
CA PRO A 136 6.41 18.74 -29.44
C PRO A 136 5.30 17.97 -28.69
N LEU A 137 4.02 18.15 -29.01
CA LEU A 137 2.90 17.45 -28.34
C LEU A 137 2.44 16.17 -29.05
N ASN A 138 2.91 15.90 -30.28
CA ASN A 138 2.51 14.74 -31.08
C ASN A 138 2.82 13.38 -30.40
N ASP A 139 3.83 13.35 -29.53
CA ASP A 139 4.24 12.15 -28.80
C ASP A 139 3.38 11.90 -27.53
N ILE A 140 2.57 12.88 -27.09
CA ILE A 140 1.87 12.84 -25.79
C ILE A 140 0.36 12.64 -25.96
N GLU A 141 -0.24 13.04 -27.09
CA GLU A 141 -1.69 12.93 -27.31
C GLU A 141 -2.19 11.47 -27.39
N ASP A 142 -1.36 10.54 -27.88
CA ASP A 142 -1.77 9.14 -28.07
C ASP A 142 -1.71 8.30 -26.77
N ASP A 143 -1.00 8.78 -25.74
CA ASP A 143 -0.90 8.11 -24.44
C ASP A 143 -2.07 8.49 -23.49
N ASN A 144 -3.00 9.35 -23.91
CA ASN A 144 -3.95 10.00 -23.00
C ASN A 144 -5.39 10.20 -23.51
N GLU A 145 -5.90 9.40 -24.45
CA GLU A 145 -7.35 9.39 -24.73
C GLU A 145 -8.13 8.27 -24.02
N ASP A 146 -7.47 7.22 -23.51
CA ASP A 146 -8.13 6.16 -22.69
C ASP A 146 -7.56 6.01 -21.27
N ALA A 147 -6.60 6.85 -20.88
CA ALA A 147 -6.09 6.86 -19.51
C ALA A 147 -7.02 7.68 -18.60
N GLU A 148 -8.25 7.18 -18.40
CA GLU A 148 -9.08 7.56 -17.27
C GLU A 148 -8.23 7.44 -16.00
N TRP A 149 -7.97 8.58 -15.36
CA TRP A 149 -7.19 8.71 -14.15
C TRP A 149 -7.83 7.92 -13.00
N ASN A 150 -7.57 6.61 -12.97
CA ASN A 150 -8.01 5.68 -11.95
C ASN A 150 -7.10 5.81 -10.72
N GLY A 151 -7.33 6.86 -9.94
CA GLY A 151 -6.54 7.24 -8.77
C GLY A 151 -6.40 6.20 -7.64
N PHE A 152 -6.91 4.97 -7.78
CA PHE A 152 -6.78 3.88 -6.79
C PHE A 152 -6.79 2.46 -7.37
N ALA A 153 -6.50 2.23 -8.66
CA ALA A 153 -6.68 0.91 -9.31
C ALA A 153 -5.40 0.08 -9.51
N MET A 154 -4.43 0.14 -8.60
CA MET A 154 -3.27 -0.78 -8.61
C MET A 154 -3.45 -1.94 -7.60
N VAL A 155 -4.68 -2.43 -7.44
CA VAL A 155 -4.94 -3.70 -6.74
C VAL A 155 -4.92 -4.78 -7.82
N PRO A 156 -3.93 -5.68 -7.87
CA PRO A 156 -3.87 -6.73 -8.87
C PRO A 156 -5.14 -7.60 -8.80
N GLU A 157 -5.75 -7.92 -9.95
CA GLU A 157 -6.81 -8.92 -10.01
C GLU A 157 -6.31 -10.25 -9.42
N ARG A 158 -7.11 -10.85 -8.53
CA ARG A 158 -6.78 -12.12 -7.88
C ARG A 158 -6.60 -13.21 -8.94
N ARG A 159 -5.35 -13.63 -9.18
CA ARG A 159 -5.07 -14.90 -9.85
C ARG A 159 -5.64 -16.03 -9.00
N GLN A 160 -6.55 -16.82 -9.58
CA GLN A 160 -7.32 -17.86 -8.89
C GLN A 160 -6.42 -18.94 -8.26
N ASP A 161 -5.18 -19.06 -8.72
CA ASP A 161 -4.18 -20.01 -8.23
C ASP A 161 -3.47 -19.59 -6.91
N GLU A 162 -3.66 -18.35 -6.43
CA GLU A 162 -3.04 -17.85 -5.18
C GLU A 162 -3.92 -18.05 -3.94
N ALA A 163 -5.17 -18.49 -4.13
CA ALA A 163 -6.22 -18.54 -3.11
C ALA A 163 -6.05 -19.64 -2.02
N VAL A 164 -4.99 -20.46 -2.08
CA VAL A 164 -4.79 -21.59 -1.15
C VAL A 164 -3.84 -21.26 0.02
N THR A 165 -3.23 -20.07 0.06
CA THR A 165 -1.95 -19.93 0.77
C THR A 165 -2.02 -19.94 2.32
N ASN A 166 -3.05 -19.37 2.97
CA ASN A 166 -3.23 -19.46 4.43
C ASN A 166 -4.62 -18.95 4.89
N PRO A 167 -5.35 -19.63 5.79
CA PRO A 167 -6.64 -19.14 6.31
C PRO A 167 -6.53 -17.77 7.01
N VAL A 168 -5.40 -17.48 7.66
CA VAL A 168 -5.20 -16.21 8.38
C VAL A 168 -5.10 -15.02 7.43
N ILE A 169 -4.48 -15.21 6.26
CA ILE A 169 -4.38 -14.14 5.24
C ILE A 169 -5.78 -13.79 4.74
N ARG A 170 -6.61 -14.81 4.46
CA ARG A 170 -7.99 -14.61 4.03
C ARG A 170 -8.80 -13.80 5.06
N GLU A 171 -8.71 -14.14 6.34
CA GLU A 171 -9.37 -13.38 7.41
C GLU A 171 -8.88 -11.92 7.50
N LEU A 172 -7.58 -11.69 7.30
CA LEU A 172 -7.01 -10.35 7.30
C LEU A 172 -7.45 -9.53 6.09
N GLU A 173 -7.54 -10.13 4.92
CA GLU A 173 -8.04 -9.50 3.70
C GLU A 173 -9.53 -9.15 3.83
N GLU A 174 -10.35 -10.06 4.34
CA GLU A 174 -11.77 -9.81 4.63
C GLU A 174 -11.94 -8.66 5.63
N ALA A 175 -11.13 -8.63 6.69
CA ALA A 175 -11.14 -7.55 7.66
C ALA A 175 -10.70 -6.21 7.06
N ALA A 176 -9.76 -6.20 6.12
CA ALA A 176 -9.32 -5.01 5.40
C ALA A 176 -10.40 -4.50 4.42
N LEU A 177 -11.08 -5.40 3.72
CA LEU A 177 -12.19 -5.09 2.82
C LEU A 177 -13.39 -4.50 3.57
N ASN A 178 -13.62 -4.95 4.80
CA ASN A 178 -14.67 -4.43 5.68
C ASN A 178 -14.31 -3.04 6.28
N GLY A 179 -13.37 -2.30 5.68
CA GLY A 179 -12.84 -1.04 6.18
C GLY A 179 -13.88 -0.07 6.75
N ALA A 180 -13.45 0.77 7.70
CA ALA A 180 -14.35 1.64 8.44
C ALA A 180 -15.18 2.54 7.51
N LYS A 181 -16.50 2.30 7.46
CA LYS A 181 -17.45 3.13 6.72
C LYS A 181 -17.47 4.51 7.36
N LYS A 182 -16.88 5.50 6.67
CA LYS A 182 -16.97 6.91 7.10
C LYS A 182 -18.43 7.34 7.03
N ALA A 183 -18.95 7.86 8.14
CA ALA A 183 -20.28 8.44 8.15
C ALA A 183 -20.36 9.55 7.07
N PRO A 184 -21.43 9.58 6.24
CA PRO A 184 -21.58 10.64 5.26
C PRO A 184 -21.69 11.99 5.97
N ARG A 185 -21.09 13.03 5.39
CA ARG A 185 -21.19 14.39 5.93
C ARG A 185 -22.62 14.91 5.73
N GLY A 186 -23.36 15.10 6.82
CA GLY A 186 -24.69 15.69 6.84
C GLY A 186 -24.67 17.21 6.89
N GLN A 187 -25.84 17.82 6.69
CA GLN A 187 -26.08 19.24 6.99
C GLN A 187 -26.43 19.42 8.47
N SER A 188 -26.17 20.61 9.01
CA SER A 188 -26.68 20.95 10.34
C SER A 188 -28.19 21.17 10.32
N GLN A 189 -28.87 20.94 11.45
CA GLN A 189 -30.32 21.10 11.56
C GLN A 189 -30.79 22.52 11.15
N ARG A 190 -30.07 23.56 11.59
CA ARG A 190 -30.39 24.95 11.25
C ARG A 190 -30.21 25.26 9.76
N GLU A 191 -29.25 24.62 9.09
CA GLU A 191 -29.11 24.73 7.64
C GLU A 191 -30.26 24.05 6.91
N GLN A 192 -30.75 22.92 7.41
CA GLN A 192 -31.91 22.23 6.83
C GLN A 192 -33.16 23.10 6.93
N GLU A 193 -33.46 23.68 8.10
CA GLU A 193 -34.58 24.62 8.29
C GLU A 193 -34.44 25.86 7.38
N TRP A 194 -33.21 26.34 7.20
CA TRP A 194 -32.94 27.49 6.34
C TRP A 194 -33.21 27.17 4.86
N VAL A 195 -32.72 26.02 4.39
CA VAL A 195 -32.99 25.53 3.03
C VAL A 195 -34.48 25.28 2.82
N GLU A 196 -35.15 24.67 3.79
CA GLU A 196 -36.60 24.42 3.77
C GLU A 196 -37.38 25.72 3.61
N ARG A 197 -37.06 26.78 4.36
CA ARG A 197 -37.71 28.09 4.22
C ARG A 197 -37.48 28.72 2.84
N LEU A 198 -36.29 28.54 2.26
CA LEU A 198 -35.98 29.04 0.91
C LEU A 198 -36.79 28.28 -0.16
N VAL A 199 -36.82 26.95 -0.08
CA VAL A 199 -37.56 26.08 -1.02
C VAL A 199 -39.07 26.33 -0.90
N SER A 200 -39.61 26.45 0.31
CA SER A 200 -41.03 26.74 0.52
C SER A 200 -41.47 28.10 -0.04
N LYS A 201 -40.57 29.08 -0.13
CA LYS A 201 -40.89 30.42 -0.65
C LYS A 201 -40.64 30.59 -2.15
N TYR A 202 -39.57 29.99 -2.67
CA TYR A 202 -39.10 30.22 -4.04
C TYR A 202 -39.12 28.98 -4.95
N GLY A 203 -39.43 27.80 -4.41
CA GLY A 203 -39.41 26.54 -5.16
C GLY A 203 -38.00 26.19 -5.64
N GLU A 204 -37.79 26.19 -6.96
CA GLU A 204 -36.50 25.88 -7.61
C GLU A 204 -35.77 27.11 -8.17
N ASP A 205 -36.31 28.32 -7.95
CA ASP A 205 -35.73 29.57 -8.44
C ASP A 205 -34.51 30.04 -7.61
N TYR A 206 -33.36 29.39 -7.76
CA TYR A 206 -32.13 29.70 -7.00
C TYR A 206 -31.63 31.14 -7.20
N ALA A 207 -31.89 31.75 -8.37
CA ALA A 207 -31.52 33.14 -8.65
C ALA A 207 -32.34 34.15 -7.83
N LYS A 208 -33.57 33.81 -7.46
CA LYS A 208 -34.41 34.62 -6.56
C LYS A 208 -34.03 34.37 -5.09
N MET A 209 -33.71 33.13 -4.72
CA MET A 209 -33.23 32.78 -3.38
C MET A 209 -31.94 33.54 -3.02
N ALA A 210 -30.98 33.62 -3.96
CA ALA A 210 -29.72 34.33 -3.73
C ALA A 210 -29.94 35.84 -3.50
N ARG A 211 -30.95 36.43 -4.14
CA ARG A 211 -31.29 37.86 -4.03
C ARG A 211 -32.17 38.19 -2.80
N ASP A 212 -32.68 37.20 -2.07
CA ASP A 212 -33.51 37.44 -0.90
C ASP A 212 -32.67 37.94 0.29
N ARG A 213 -32.72 39.24 0.57
CA ARG A 213 -31.98 39.86 1.68
C ARG A 213 -32.43 39.42 3.08
N LYS A 214 -33.66 38.92 3.23
CA LYS A 214 -34.22 38.50 4.53
C LYS A 214 -33.88 37.04 4.82
N LEU A 215 -34.15 36.15 3.86
CA LEU A 215 -33.87 34.72 4.04
C LEU A 215 -32.43 34.36 3.76
N ASN A 216 -31.68 35.12 2.95
CA ASN A 216 -30.25 34.91 2.72
C ASN A 216 -29.40 36.08 3.27
N PRO A 217 -29.33 36.30 4.61
CA PRO A 217 -28.54 37.40 5.18
C PRO A 217 -27.05 37.32 4.84
N MET A 218 -26.53 36.10 4.70
CA MET A 218 -25.12 35.86 4.42
C MET A 218 -24.77 35.95 2.92
N GLN A 219 -25.71 36.34 2.07
CA GLN A 219 -25.50 36.54 0.64
C GLN A 219 -24.87 35.31 -0.05
N GLN A 220 -25.31 34.11 0.33
CA GLN A 220 -24.90 32.85 -0.29
C GLN A 220 -25.20 32.88 -1.80
N THR A 221 -24.27 32.34 -2.59
CA THR A 221 -24.42 32.32 -4.05
C THR A 221 -25.53 31.34 -4.47
N ALA A 222 -26.10 31.55 -5.65
CA ALA A 222 -27.11 30.62 -6.19
C ALA A 222 -26.59 29.18 -6.33
N ALA A 223 -25.30 29.02 -6.67
CA ALA A 223 -24.66 27.71 -6.78
C ALA A 223 -24.50 27.01 -5.43
N ASP A 224 -24.17 27.75 -4.38
CA ASP A 224 -24.05 27.19 -3.02
C ASP A 224 -25.40 26.78 -2.46
N ILE A 225 -26.43 27.61 -2.68
CA ILE A 225 -27.81 27.29 -2.33
C ILE A 225 -28.23 26.00 -3.05
N ARG A 226 -27.96 25.88 -4.36
CA ARG A 226 -28.25 24.66 -5.13
C ARG A 226 -27.57 23.43 -4.54
N LYS A 227 -26.27 23.49 -4.23
CA LYS A 227 -25.53 22.37 -3.60
C LYS A 227 -26.14 21.95 -2.26
N ARG A 228 -26.64 22.92 -1.47
CA ARG A 228 -27.29 22.65 -0.19
C ARG A 228 -28.70 22.08 -0.37
N VAL A 229 -29.48 22.59 -1.32
CA VAL A 229 -30.81 22.02 -1.65
C VAL A 229 -30.68 20.56 -2.10
N VAL A 230 -29.73 20.23 -2.98
CA VAL A 230 -29.51 18.84 -3.43
C VAL A 230 -29.12 17.92 -2.26
N LYS A 231 -28.26 18.39 -1.34
CA LYS A 231 -27.90 17.62 -0.14
C LYS A 231 -29.08 17.46 0.83
N TRP A 232 -29.93 18.48 0.95
CA TRP A 232 -31.14 18.45 1.77
C TRP A 232 -32.17 17.47 1.19
N GLN A 233 -32.45 17.51 -0.11
CA GLN A 233 -33.32 16.56 -0.81
C GLN A 233 -32.86 15.11 -0.62
N LYS A 234 -31.56 14.83 -0.83
CA LYS A 234 -30.97 13.51 -0.56
C LYS A 234 -31.07 13.08 0.91
N SER A 235 -31.12 14.02 1.85
CA SER A 235 -31.33 13.74 3.27
C SER A 235 -32.79 13.43 3.58
N GLN A 236 -33.74 14.03 2.86
CA GLN A 236 -35.18 13.78 3.01
C GLN A 236 -35.58 12.45 2.37
N GLU A 237 -35.04 12.11 1.18
CA GLU A 237 -35.26 10.82 0.53
C GLU A 237 -34.74 9.62 1.33
N LYS A 238 -33.78 9.87 2.23
CA LYS A 238 -33.14 8.85 3.06
C LYS A 238 -33.81 8.68 4.43
N ALA A 239 -34.62 9.65 4.86
CA ALA A 239 -35.35 9.62 6.12
C ALA A 239 -36.65 8.82 5.98
#